data_AF-A0A9Q8LHQ5-F1
#
_entry.id   AF-A0A9Q8LHQ5-F1
#
_cell.length_a   1.000
_cell.length_b   1.000
_cell.length_c   1.000
_cell.angle_alpha   90.00
_cell.angle_beta   90.00
_cell.angle_gamma   90.00
#
_symmetry.space_group_name_H-M   'P 1'
#
loop_
_entity.id
_entity.type
_entity.pdbx_description
1 polymer ?
#
loop_
_entity_poly.entity_id
_entity_poly.type
_entity_poly.pdbx_seq_one_letter_code
_entity_poly.pdbx_strand_id
1 'polypeptide(L)'
;MSEYALHPQSAWGPGQYQRKTSDPELDIPRPSSQIPWKITIPSMPPVVSARLKAWRRILLDLKVSTTGQLNHVSRAEPAKRLRQYRWIVLPIFLTLCLLVALRALFGHDHHDANARHLDQLVRKFGDVGGGDVAQMRLGSVQAVKGAMGSLASKDEVDPEGDDVDGHHQTDGTFAKLHARQDEAKEGDEDDEDDFDVDTAMPRTDENGRVVPDYREIFSLTTRDRKYFLFWFDGEAAYNPSLIPHPTSAEKWLVVAQHEQPAQAAFAQEIVCTASFLFGVLVCDDATVLPVQPSILGNCQGELAWANLRTGPRDGRMFYGPGEPYFLYGSQSSIACFGQWLQDARMMLESFRLQRPRVGLFRTAVELHRPEPWHEIEKNFFLFWDSRGAAYVHHDVWPNRVFAQLEYHGGVGPDLAPLAAINDSRCMGSFMPNANKQLQSIHQATNSLSITLCKRKDRRCVPTDDNTFIMHIFHHKTYYDFHAVYEPYIMLFRRSAPFEIHAISQRPYWIHGRSDLTEATNSVHYRNKPSDIPPGHTEAIYITSMSWRNHKQKYHGYIDDVIFLAFGIEDARSGAIDIEAGTLLQDLAYCELAMPD
;
A
#
# COMPACT_ATOMS: atom_id res chain seq x y z
N MET A 1 14.91 50.87 35.28
CA MET A 1 16.20 51.49 34.94
C MET A 1 16.62 50.90 33.60
N SER A 2 16.08 51.46 32.51
CA SER A 2 16.65 52.50 31.62
C SER A 2 17.28 51.80 30.39
N GLU A 3 16.68 51.73 29.19
CA GLU A 3 16.22 52.78 28.25
C GLU A 3 17.37 53.47 27.47
N TYR A 4 17.07 53.77 26.19
CA TYR A 4 17.80 54.51 25.14
C TYR A 4 18.73 53.70 24.21
N ALA A 5 18.44 53.47 22.91
CA ALA A 5 18.03 54.31 21.76
C ALA A 5 19.19 55.07 21.09
N LEU A 6 19.34 54.95 19.75
CA LEU A 6 19.12 56.03 18.77
C LEU A 6 19.63 55.71 17.35
N HIS A 7 18.74 55.93 16.38
CA HIS A 7 19.00 56.30 14.98
C HIS A 7 19.71 57.67 14.87
N PRO A 8 20.15 58.08 13.67
CA PRO A 8 19.33 59.10 12.97
C PRO A 8 19.17 58.91 11.46
N GLN A 9 18.06 59.49 10.99
CA GLN A 9 17.65 59.78 9.62
C GLN A 9 18.23 61.12 9.13
N SER A 10 18.29 61.33 7.81
CA SER A 10 17.79 62.52 7.07
C SER A 10 18.26 62.45 5.60
N ALA A 11 17.63 62.90 4.51
CA ALA A 11 16.29 63.35 4.08
C ALA A 11 16.48 64.50 3.05
N TRP A 12 15.53 64.61 2.08
CA TRP A 12 15.28 65.71 1.11
C TRP A 12 16.24 65.81 -0.11
N GLY A 13 15.84 66.05 -1.36
CA GLY A 13 14.61 66.56 -1.98
C GLY A 13 14.79 66.70 -3.53
N PRO A 14 13.87 67.35 -4.27
CA PRO A 14 13.37 66.89 -5.59
C PRO A 14 13.87 67.64 -6.84
N GLY A 15 13.65 67.08 -8.05
CA GLY A 15 13.93 67.72 -9.35
C GLY A 15 13.05 67.20 -10.49
N GLN A 16 12.62 68.12 -11.37
CA GLN A 16 11.49 68.06 -12.30
C GLN A 16 11.78 67.47 -13.71
N TYR A 17 10.67 67.06 -14.37
CA TYR A 17 10.31 67.13 -15.81
C TYR A 17 11.38 66.94 -16.91
N GLN A 18 11.13 65.98 -17.82
CA GLN A 18 10.90 66.25 -19.26
C GLN A 18 10.11 65.13 -19.96
N ARG A 19 9.13 65.55 -20.77
CA ARG A 19 8.39 64.77 -21.77
C ARG A 19 9.33 64.33 -22.90
N LYS A 20 9.18 63.08 -23.37
CA LYS A 20 9.32 62.75 -24.79
C LYS A 20 8.25 61.73 -25.19
N THR A 21 7.45 62.15 -26.15
CA THR A 21 6.45 61.42 -26.92
C THR A 21 7.12 60.62 -28.03
N SER A 22 6.75 59.35 -28.19
CA SER A 22 6.83 58.63 -29.47
C SER A 22 5.93 57.40 -29.40
N ASP A 23 4.77 57.50 -30.06
CA ASP A 23 3.90 56.37 -30.41
C ASP A 23 4.61 55.43 -31.39
N PRO A 24 4.28 54.13 -31.37
CA PRO A 24 4.33 53.30 -32.56
C PRO A 24 2.92 52.90 -33.02
N GLU A 25 2.69 53.09 -34.32
CA GLU A 25 1.48 52.76 -35.08
C GLU A 25 1.03 51.30 -34.90
N LEU A 26 -0.29 51.15 -34.71
CA LEU A 26 -1.04 49.89 -34.74
C LEU A 26 -1.44 49.59 -36.19
N ASP A 27 -0.79 48.61 -36.81
CA ASP A 27 -1.18 48.06 -38.10
C ASP A 27 -2.26 46.96 -37.91
N ILE A 28 -3.47 47.23 -38.39
CA ILE A 28 -4.61 46.31 -38.36
C ILE A 28 -4.75 45.65 -39.76
N PRO A 29 -4.64 44.33 -39.91
CA PRO A 29 -4.98 43.66 -41.14
C PRO A 29 -6.49 43.38 -41.22
N ARG A 30 -7.09 43.70 -42.37
CA ARG A 30 -8.47 43.33 -42.74
C ARG A 30 -8.60 41.82 -42.99
N PRO A 31 -9.76 41.19 -42.71
CA PRO A 31 -9.96 39.77 -42.97
C PRO A 31 -10.29 39.53 -44.45
N SER A 32 -9.54 38.64 -45.09
CA SER A 32 -9.91 38.06 -46.39
C SER A 32 -10.64 36.74 -46.19
N SER A 33 -11.81 36.66 -46.82
CA SER A 33 -12.67 35.49 -46.92
C SER A 33 -12.09 34.47 -47.91
N GLN A 34 -11.89 33.22 -47.48
CA GLN A 34 -12.03 32.01 -48.33
C GLN A 34 -11.97 30.74 -47.46
N ILE A 35 -13.06 29.97 -47.47
CA ILE A 35 -13.19 28.67 -46.80
C ILE A 35 -13.11 27.58 -47.88
N PRO A 36 -12.23 26.57 -47.74
CA PRO A 36 -12.39 25.29 -48.42
C PRO A 36 -12.87 24.22 -47.43
N TRP A 37 -13.99 23.58 -47.74
CA TRP A 37 -14.47 22.40 -47.02
C TRP A 37 -13.56 21.20 -47.30
N LYS A 38 -12.85 20.71 -46.28
CA LYS A 38 -12.27 19.35 -46.25
C LYS A 38 -13.04 18.52 -45.23
N ILE A 39 -13.81 17.54 -45.73
CA ILE A 39 -14.44 16.50 -44.91
C ILE A 39 -13.33 15.56 -44.45
N THR A 40 -13.12 15.49 -43.13
CA THR A 40 -12.23 14.51 -42.51
C THR A 40 -13.11 13.44 -41.87
N ILE A 41 -12.95 12.17 -42.27
CA ILE A 41 -13.67 11.04 -41.68
C ILE A 41 -13.02 10.73 -40.32
N PRO A 42 -13.79 10.63 -39.21
CA PRO A 42 -13.20 10.33 -37.91
C PRO A 42 -12.75 8.86 -37.85
N SER A 43 -11.51 8.64 -37.41
CA SER A 43 -11.04 7.34 -36.96
C SER A 43 -11.81 6.89 -35.73
N MET A 44 -11.97 5.56 -35.55
CA MET A 44 -12.65 4.99 -34.38
C MET A 44 -12.04 5.51 -33.07
N PRO A 45 -12.86 5.80 -32.05
CA PRO A 45 -12.36 6.31 -30.78
C PRO A 45 -11.43 5.30 -30.10
N PRO A 46 -10.26 5.74 -29.58
CA PRO A 46 -9.23 4.88 -28.98
C PRO A 46 -9.77 3.96 -27.85
N VAL A 47 -10.85 4.36 -27.20
CA VAL A 47 -11.56 3.59 -26.16
C VAL A 47 -12.07 2.23 -26.64
N VAL A 48 -12.50 2.11 -27.90
CA VAL A 48 -13.01 0.83 -28.46
C VAL A 48 -11.86 -0.14 -28.75
N SER A 49 -10.71 0.39 -29.18
CA SER A 49 -9.49 -0.40 -29.46
C SER A 49 -8.86 -0.93 -28.17
N ALA A 50 -8.78 -0.11 -27.12
CA ALA A 50 -8.26 -0.53 -25.82
C ALA A 50 -9.14 -1.63 -25.18
N ARG A 51 -10.47 -1.47 -25.23
CA ARG A 51 -11.41 -2.48 -24.72
C ARG A 51 -11.29 -3.81 -25.46
N LEU A 52 -11.18 -3.81 -26.79
CA LEU A 52 -11.01 -5.03 -27.58
C LEU A 52 -9.67 -5.74 -27.31
N LYS A 53 -8.60 -5.00 -27.04
CA LYS A 53 -7.29 -5.57 -26.67
C LYS A 53 -7.31 -6.20 -25.28
N ALA A 54 -7.90 -5.52 -24.29
CA ALA A 54 -8.08 -6.07 -22.93
C ALA A 54 -8.93 -7.34 -22.94
N TRP A 55 -10.05 -7.35 -23.68
CA TRP A 55 -10.90 -8.53 -23.84
C TRP A 55 -10.17 -9.70 -24.52
N ARG A 56 -9.37 -9.44 -25.56
CA ARG A 56 -8.61 -10.48 -26.26
C ARG A 56 -7.56 -11.12 -25.36
N ARG A 57 -6.92 -10.36 -24.48
CA ARG A 57 -5.87 -10.85 -23.57
C ARG A 57 -6.45 -11.63 -22.39
N ILE A 58 -7.54 -11.16 -21.78
CA ILE A 58 -8.30 -11.90 -20.75
C ILE A 58 -8.79 -13.26 -21.30
N LEU A 59 -9.28 -13.29 -22.54
CA LEU A 59 -9.70 -14.55 -23.19
C LEU A 59 -8.53 -15.49 -23.52
N LEU A 60 -7.33 -14.96 -23.77
CA LEU A 60 -6.12 -15.76 -23.99
C LEU A 60 -5.60 -16.35 -22.67
N ASP A 61 -5.63 -15.59 -21.57
CA ASP A 61 -5.21 -16.06 -20.25
C ASP A 61 -6.16 -17.14 -19.70
N LEU A 62 -7.47 -16.99 -19.92
CA LEU A 62 -8.46 -18.04 -19.65
C LEU A 62 -8.25 -19.31 -20.51
N LYS A 63 -7.67 -19.16 -21.71
CA LYS A 63 -7.36 -20.28 -22.60
C LYS A 63 -6.10 -21.02 -22.16
N VAL A 64 -5.09 -20.32 -21.64
CA VAL A 64 -3.88 -20.93 -21.05
C VAL A 64 -4.24 -21.75 -19.80
N SER A 65 -5.14 -21.24 -18.97
CA SER A 65 -5.64 -21.93 -17.77
C SER A 65 -6.41 -23.24 -18.08
N THR A 66 -7.00 -23.37 -19.26
CA THR A 66 -7.74 -24.59 -19.67
C THR A 66 -6.92 -25.61 -20.45
N THR A 67 -5.68 -25.28 -20.85
CA THR A 67 -4.78 -26.18 -21.58
C THR A 67 -3.72 -26.89 -20.73
N GLY A 68 -3.60 -26.56 -19.44
CA GLY A 68 -2.79 -27.31 -18.48
C GLY A 68 -3.62 -28.37 -17.78
N GLN A 69 -3.18 -29.63 -17.81
CA GLN A 69 -3.77 -30.83 -17.20
C GLN A 69 -4.97 -31.47 -17.91
N LEU A 70 -4.67 -32.37 -18.85
CA LEU A 70 -5.51 -33.53 -19.13
C LEU A 70 -4.61 -34.74 -19.39
N ASN A 71 -4.18 -35.40 -18.31
CA ASN A 71 -3.82 -36.82 -18.34
C ASN A 71 -4.32 -37.46 -17.04
N HIS A 72 -5.06 -38.55 -17.20
CA HIS A 72 -5.74 -39.39 -16.19
C HIS A 72 -6.93 -38.78 -15.43
N VAL A 73 -8.16 -39.04 -15.91
CA VAL A 73 -9.33 -39.54 -15.12
C VAL A 73 -10.33 -40.19 -16.10
N SER A 74 -10.99 -41.26 -15.62
CA SER A 74 -11.92 -42.17 -16.30
C SER A 74 -13.17 -41.57 -16.93
N ARG A 75 -13.67 -42.24 -17.97
CA ARG A 75 -14.95 -42.02 -18.65
C ARG A 75 -16.17 -42.18 -17.70
N ALA A 76 -16.81 -41.07 -17.34
CA ALA A 76 -18.27 -40.96 -17.18
C ALA A 76 -18.67 -39.47 -17.05
N GLU A 77 -19.83 -39.12 -17.62
CA GLU A 77 -20.54 -37.82 -17.58
C GLU A 77 -20.09 -36.64 -18.48
N PRO A 78 -20.51 -36.61 -19.77
CA PRO A 78 -20.49 -35.39 -20.59
C PRO A 78 -21.77 -34.52 -20.46
N ALA A 79 -22.85 -35.01 -19.85
CA ALA A 79 -24.17 -34.38 -19.96
C ALA A 79 -24.46 -33.26 -18.93
N LYS A 80 -23.70 -33.16 -17.83
CA LYS A 80 -23.91 -32.14 -16.79
C LYS A 80 -23.13 -30.83 -17.03
N ARG A 81 -21.96 -30.87 -17.69
CA ARG A 81 -21.16 -29.66 -17.96
C ARG A 81 -21.76 -28.73 -19.03
N LEU A 82 -22.56 -29.26 -19.97
CA LEU A 82 -23.21 -28.46 -21.02
C LEU A 82 -24.32 -27.51 -20.52
N ARG A 83 -24.86 -27.73 -19.30
CA ARG A 83 -25.82 -26.78 -18.69
C ARG A 83 -25.13 -25.57 -18.05
N GLN A 84 -23.86 -25.69 -17.66
CA GLN A 84 -23.13 -24.66 -16.93
C GLN A 84 -22.66 -23.51 -17.83
N TYR A 85 -22.45 -23.77 -19.13
CA TYR A 85 -22.00 -22.76 -20.10
C TYR A 85 -23.13 -22.14 -20.92
N ARG A 86 -24.39 -22.54 -20.71
CA ARG A 86 -25.53 -22.06 -21.50
C ARG A 86 -25.75 -20.54 -21.36
N TRP A 87 -25.38 -19.96 -20.21
CA TRP A 87 -25.44 -18.51 -19.96
C TRP A 87 -24.28 -17.72 -20.57
N ILE A 88 -23.19 -18.37 -20.98
CA ILE A 88 -22.02 -17.73 -21.62
C ILE A 88 -22.10 -17.88 -23.14
N VAL A 89 -22.54 -19.04 -23.64
CA VAL A 89 -22.61 -19.33 -25.08
C VAL A 89 -23.77 -18.58 -25.74
N LEU A 90 -24.90 -18.42 -25.06
CA LEU A 90 -26.09 -17.79 -25.65
C LEU A 90 -25.90 -16.27 -25.92
N PRO A 91 -25.31 -15.45 -25.03
CA PRO A 91 -25.02 -14.05 -25.33
C PRO A 91 -23.99 -13.89 -26.45
N ILE A 92 -22.97 -14.76 -26.53
CA ILE A 92 -21.96 -14.73 -27.59
C ILE A 92 -22.61 -15.02 -28.95
N PHE A 93 -23.46 -16.04 -29.00
CA PHE A 93 -24.18 -16.43 -30.21
C PHE A 93 -25.16 -15.33 -30.66
N LEU A 94 -25.91 -14.73 -29.73
CA LEU A 94 -26.81 -13.61 -30.02
C LEU A 94 -26.05 -12.36 -30.51
N THR A 95 -24.88 -12.08 -29.93
CA THR A 95 -24.02 -10.95 -30.37
C THR A 95 -23.49 -11.17 -31.78
N LEU A 96 -23.06 -12.39 -32.11
CA LEU A 96 -22.61 -12.76 -33.45
C LEU A 96 -23.77 -12.70 -34.47
N CYS A 97 -24.96 -13.18 -34.13
CA CYS A 97 -26.15 -13.06 -34.97
C CYS A 97 -26.54 -11.59 -35.19
N LEU A 98 -26.45 -10.74 -34.17
CA LEU A 98 -26.72 -9.30 -34.29
C LEU A 98 -25.70 -8.61 -35.21
N LEU A 99 -24.41 -8.96 -35.12
CA LEU A 99 -23.36 -8.43 -36.00
C LEU A 99 -23.55 -8.88 -37.45
N VAL A 100 -23.97 -10.12 -37.68
CA VAL A 100 -24.31 -10.62 -39.02
C VAL A 100 -25.56 -9.93 -39.57
N ALA A 101 -26.59 -9.73 -38.75
CA ALA A 101 -27.81 -9.03 -39.13
C ALA A 101 -27.56 -7.55 -39.44
N LEU A 102 -26.74 -6.87 -38.64
CA LEU A 102 -26.31 -5.48 -38.90
C LEU A 102 -25.52 -5.39 -40.21
N ARG A 103 -24.66 -6.37 -40.49
CA ARG A 103 -23.92 -6.43 -41.77
C ARG A 103 -24.83 -6.67 -42.97
N ALA A 104 -25.93 -7.40 -42.81
CA ALA A 104 -26.94 -7.60 -43.85
C ALA A 104 -27.85 -6.38 -44.04
N LEU A 105 -28.11 -5.60 -42.99
CA LEU A 105 -28.95 -4.40 -43.01
C LEU A 105 -28.24 -3.18 -43.60
N PHE A 106 -26.91 -3.08 -43.47
CA PHE A 106 -26.12 -1.96 -43.98
C PHE A 106 -25.32 -2.35 -45.23
N GLY A 107 -26.06 -2.79 -46.26
CA GLY A 107 -25.57 -3.40 -47.48
C GLY A 107 -24.30 -2.82 -48.13
N HIS A 108 -23.64 -3.73 -48.84
CA HIS A 108 -22.48 -3.58 -49.74
C HIS A 108 -22.28 -2.19 -50.34
N ASP A 109 -21.12 -1.59 -50.07
CA ASP A 109 -20.34 -0.91 -51.11
C ASP A 109 -18.83 -0.91 -50.77
N HIS A 110 -18.04 -1.29 -51.77
CA HIS A 110 -16.59 -1.19 -51.94
C HIS A 110 -15.63 -1.58 -50.79
N HIS A 111 -14.99 -2.75 -50.91
CA HIS A 111 -13.52 -2.90 -51.00
C HIS A 111 -13.11 -4.38 -51.10
N ASP A 112 -12.52 -4.74 -52.23
CA ASP A 112 -12.31 -6.11 -52.72
C ASP A 112 -10.92 -6.72 -52.38
N ALA A 113 -10.35 -6.38 -51.22
CA ALA A 113 -9.00 -6.82 -50.84
C ALA A 113 -8.94 -7.82 -49.66
N ASN A 114 -10.00 -7.94 -48.85
CA ASN A 114 -10.01 -8.80 -47.66
C ASN A 114 -10.87 -10.08 -47.80
N ALA A 115 -11.56 -10.27 -48.92
CA ALA A 115 -12.43 -11.43 -49.15
C ALA A 115 -11.67 -12.76 -49.33
N ARG A 116 -10.39 -12.72 -49.75
CA ARG A 116 -9.58 -13.93 -49.97
C ARG A 116 -9.04 -14.56 -48.68
N HIS A 117 -8.97 -13.81 -47.58
CA HIS A 117 -8.43 -14.32 -46.30
C HIS A 117 -9.48 -15.00 -45.42
N LEU A 118 -10.75 -14.57 -45.54
CA LEU A 118 -11.86 -15.14 -44.78
C LEU A 118 -12.36 -16.46 -45.39
N ASP A 119 -12.33 -16.57 -46.71
CA ASP A 119 -12.71 -17.79 -47.44
C ASP A 119 -11.69 -18.94 -47.24
N GLN A 120 -10.41 -18.60 -47.00
CA GLN A 120 -9.38 -19.56 -46.57
C GLN A 120 -9.56 -20.04 -45.13
N LEU A 121 -10.17 -19.23 -44.25
CA LEU A 121 -10.43 -19.60 -42.85
C LEU A 121 -11.64 -20.53 -42.74
N VAL A 122 -12.68 -20.31 -43.53
CA VAL A 122 -13.87 -21.20 -43.56
C VAL A 122 -13.53 -22.57 -44.15
N ARG A 123 -12.63 -22.65 -45.15
CA ARG A 123 -12.15 -23.93 -45.68
C ARG A 123 -11.25 -24.71 -44.71
N LYS A 124 -10.51 -24.03 -43.82
CA LYS A 124 -9.67 -24.69 -42.80
C LYS A 124 -10.44 -25.25 -41.60
N PHE A 125 -11.71 -24.86 -41.41
CA PHE A 125 -12.57 -25.44 -40.37
C PHE A 125 -13.40 -26.64 -40.85
N GLY A 126 -13.36 -26.98 -42.15
CA GLY A 126 -14.15 -28.06 -42.75
C GLY A 126 -13.44 -29.41 -42.86
N ASP A 127 -12.16 -29.52 -42.52
CA ASP A 127 -11.36 -30.71 -42.85
C ASP A 127 -10.52 -31.18 -41.66
N VAL A 128 -11.17 -31.86 -40.70
CA VAL A 128 -10.49 -32.73 -39.72
C VAL A 128 -11.32 -33.99 -39.56
N GLY A 129 -11.09 -34.96 -40.46
CA GLY A 129 -11.62 -36.31 -40.38
C GLY A 129 -10.85 -37.26 -41.29
N GLY A 130 -9.98 -38.09 -40.70
CA GLY A 130 -9.20 -39.15 -41.38
C GLY A 130 -7.71 -39.06 -41.03
N GLY A 131 -7.16 -39.98 -40.23
CA GLY A 131 -6.25 -41.05 -40.70
C GLY A 131 -4.81 -40.50 -40.84
N ASP A 132 -3.72 -41.06 -40.31
CA ASP A 132 -3.38 -42.46 -40.09
C ASP A 132 -2.15 -42.60 -39.17
N VAL A 133 -1.94 -43.85 -38.75
CA VAL A 133 -0.88 -44.40 -37.89
C VAL A 133 0.49 -44.41 -38.59
N ALA A 134 1.57 -44.06 -37.87
CA ALA A 134 2.91 -44.57 -38.17
C ALA A 134 3.85 -44.58 -36.94
N GLN A 135 4.53 -45.71 -36.79
CA GLN A 135 5.51 -46.08 -35.78
C GLN A 135 6.79 -45.22 -35.84
N MET A 136 7.48 -45.04 -34.70
CA MET A 136 8.93 -45.32 -34.65
C MET A 136 9.49 -45.53 -33.23
N ARG A 137 10.47 -46.44 -33.21
CA ARG A 137 11.19 -47.18 -32.16
C ARG A 137 11.97 -46.38 -31.11
N LEU A 138 11.97 -46.95 -29.90
CA LEU A 138 13.12 -47.39 -29.06
C LEU A 138 14.50 -46.77 -29.32
N GLY A 139 15.05 -46.14 -28.28
CA GLY A 139 16.47 -45.88 -28.08
C GLY A 139 16.79 -45.81 -26.58
N SER A 140 17.64 -46.71 -26.13
CA SER A 140 17.97 -47.07 -24.75
C SER A 140 19.04 -46.19 -24.09
N VAL A 141 18.90 -46.02 -22.76
CA VAL A 141 19.89 -46.15 -21.68
C VAL A 141 21.33 -45.69 -21.93
N GLN A 142 21.80 -44.70 -21.15
CA GLN A 142 23.05 -44.85 -20.38
C GLN A 142 23.12 -43.89 -19.19
N ALA A 143 23.41 -44.47 -18.03
CA ALA A 143 23.70 -43.82 -16.77
C ALA A 143 25.17 -43.39 -16.69
N VAL A 144 25.43 -42.27 -16.02
CA VAL A 144 26.76 -41.98 -15.44
C VAL A 144 26.55 -41.55 -13.99
N LYS A 145 27.14 -42.36 -13.09
CA LYS A 145 27.36 -42.12 -11.67
C LYS A 145 28.67 -41.33 -11.48
N GLY A 146 28.72 -40.55 -10.40
CA GLY A 146 29.94 -39.99 -9.79
C GLY A 146 29.84 -38.46 -9.64
N ALA A 147 30.13 -37.82 -8.51
CA ALA A 147 30.74 -38.28 -7.27
C ALA A 147 30.35 -37.35 -6.12
N MET A 148 30.38 -37.91 -4.91
CA MET A 148 30.21 -37.27 -3.61
C MET A 148 31.32 -36.24 -3.33
N GLY A 149 30.96 -35.18 -2.61
CA GLY A 149 31.89 -34.23 -1.99
C GLY A 149 31.23 -33.55 -0.79
N SER A 150 31.30 -34.22 0.36
CA SER A 150 30.92 -33.73 1.69
C SER A 150 31.95 -32.70 2.17
N LEU A 151 31.51 -31.52 2.60
CA LEU A 151 32.24 -30.69 3.57
C LEU A 151 31.25 -30.08 4.56
N ALA A 152 31.51 -30.36 5.83
CA ALA A 152 30.75 -29.98 7.00
C ALA A 152 31.15 -28.57 7.50
N SER A 153 30.18 -27.94 8.16
CA SER A 153 30.26 -27.05 9.35
C SER A 153 31.57 -26.32 9.65
N LYS A 154 31.47 -25.00 9.85
CA LYS A 154 31.96 -24.31 11.06
C LYS A 154 31.60 -22.81 11.11
N ASP A 155 31.21 -22.40 12.32
CA ASP A 155 31.34 -21.08 13.00
C ASP A 155 30.50 -19.91 12.39
N GLU A 156 29.41 -19.39 12.99
CA GLU A 156 29.13 -18.88 14.35
C GLU A 156 30.03 -17.70 14.75
N VAL A 157 29.57 -16.46 14.47
CA VAL A 157 30.00 -15.21 15.12
C VAL A 157 28.83 -14.21 15.12
N ASP A 158 28.24 -14.00 16.29
CA ASP A 158 27.45 -12.81 16.67
C ASP A 158 28.39 -11.61 16.95
N PRO A 159 27.88 -10.38 16.82
CA PRO A 159 28.36 -9.30 17.66
C PRO A 159 27.22 -8.76 18.55
N GLU A 160 27.34 -9.05 19.84
CA GLU A 160 26.75 -8.33 20.96
C GLU A 160 27.24 -6.87 21.04
N GLY A 161 26.46 -6.05 21.75
CA GLY A 161 26.89 -4.83 22.43
C GLY A 161 25.68 -3.93 22.74
N ASP A 162 25.44 -3.44 23.96
CA ASP A 162 26.00 -3.65 25.29
C ASP A 162 24.89 -3.18 26.26
N ASP A 163 24.53 -4.02 27.23
CA ASP A 163 23.77 -3.63 28.41
C ASP A 163 24.75 -3.11 29.49
N VAL A 164 24.46 -1.96 30.09
CA VAL A 164 25.15 -1.48 31.28
C VAL A 164 24.15 -1.42 32.44
N ASP A 165 24.24 -2.44 33.29
CA ASP A 165 23.59 -2.49 34.60
C ASP A 165 24.23 -1.49 35.58
N GLY A 166 23.38 -0.76 36.29
CA GLY A 166 23.74 0.06 37.45
C GLY A 166 22.85 -0.28 38.64
N HIS A 167 23.31 -1.19 39.49
CA HIS A 167 22.69 -1.53 40.77
C HIS A 167 22.63 -0.34 41.73
N HIS A 168 21.44 -0.08 42.31
CA HIS A 168 21.33 0.47 43.66
C HIS A 168 20.18 -0.19 44.43
N GLN A 169 20.57 -1.02 45.41
CA GLN A 169 19.73 -1.46 46.51
C GLN A 169 19.52 -0.30 47.49
N THR A 170 18.26 -0.07 47.91
CA THR A 170 17.99 0.31 49.30
C THR A 170 16.62 -0.25 49.71
N ASP A 171 16.64 -1.01 50.80
CA ASP A 171 15.49 -1.49 51.56
C ASP A 171 14.75 -0.33 52.26
N GLY A 172 13.43 -0.49 52.48
CA GLY A 172 12.66 0.44 53.29
C GLY A 172 11.18 0.10 53.42
N THR A 173 10.88 -0.89 54.26
CA THR A 173 9.54 -1.31 54.71
C THR A 173 8.81 -0.19 55.46
N PHE A 174 7.50 0.06 55.24
CA PHE A 174 6.61 0.59 56.30
C PHE A 174 5.10 0.32 56.06
N ALA A 175 4.48 -0.14 57.17
CA ALA A 175 3.08 -0.41 57.56
C ALA A 175 1.88 0.04 56.67
N LYS A 176 0.82 -0.76 56.45
CA LYS A 176 -0.25 -1.32 57.35
C LYS A 176 -1.17 -0.29 58.05
N LEU A 177 -2.49 -0.58 57.95
CA LEU A 177 -3.69 -0.06 58.65
C LEU A 177 -4.37 1.16 58.00
N HIS A 178 -5.68 1.18 57.71
CA HIS A 178 -6.81 0.77 58.56
C HIS A 178 -8.01 0.16 57.79
N ALA A 179 -8.64 -0.79 58.48
CA ALA A 179 -9.97 -1.33 58.24
C ALA A 179 -11.07 -0.47 58.90
N ARG A 180 -12.28 -0.49 58.31
CA ARG A 180 -13.62 -0.45 58.94
C ARG A 180 -14.60 -1.01 57.88
N GLN A 181 -15.09 -2.24 57.99
CA GLN A 181 -16.26 -2.67 58.78
C GLN A 181 -17.48 -1.80 58.57
N ASP A 182 -18.44 -2.32 57.79
CA ASP A 182 -19.86 -2.28 58.11
C ASP A 182 -20.48 -3.62 57.72
N GLU A 183 -21.26 -4.16 58.65
CA GLU A 183 -21.84 -5.50 58.67
C GLU A 183 -23.23 -5.55 58.02
N ALA A 184 -23.59 -6.78 57.64
CA ALA A 184 -24.92 -7.37 57.63
C ALA A 184 -25.86 -7.05 56.45
N LYS A 185 -26.04 -8.04 55.58
CA LYS A 185 -27.32 -8.76 55.47
C LYS A 185 -27.12 -10.16 54.87
N GLU A 186 -27.40 -11.16 55.69
CA GLU A 186 -27.68 -12.54 55.28
C GLU A 186 -28.94 -12.59 54.42
N GLY A 187 -28.93 -13.45 53.40
CA GLY A 187 -30.13 -13.80 52.63
C GLY A 187 -29.79 -14.37 51.26
N ASP A 188 -29.76 -15.70 51.22
CA ASP A 188 -30.23 -16.55 50.13
C ASP A 188 -29.32 -16.86 48.93
N GLU A 189 -28.99 -18.16 48.87
CA GLU A 189 -29.01 -19.05 47.71
C GLU A 189 -27.87 -18.92 46.67
N ASP A 190 -26.81 -19.72 46.92
CA ASP A 190 -26.08 -20.58 45.98
C ASP A 190 -26.45 -20.45 44.48
N ASP A 191 -25.87 -19.46 43.81
CA ASP A 191 -25.55 -19.52 42.39
C ASP A 191 -24.05 -19.18 42.26
N GLU A 192 -23.22 -20.22 42.27
CA GLU A 192 -21.81 -20.16 41.85
C GLU A 192 -21.77 -19.86 40.35
N ASP A 193 -21.96 -18.59 40.00
CA ASP A 193 -21.53 -18.06 38.71
C ASP A 193 -20.00 -18.01 38.74
N ASP A 194 -19.39 -19.15 38.39
CA ASP A 194 -18.01 -19.22 37.92
C ASP A 194 -17.85 -18.16 36.81
N PHE A 195 -17.27 -17.02 37.19
CA PHE A 195 -16.58 -16.14 36.26
C PHE A 195 -15.39 -16.94 35.73
N ASP A 196 -15.68 -17.79 34.74
CA ASP A 196 -14.71 -18.36 33.83
C ASP A 196 -14.09 -17.16 33.11
N VAL A 197 -13.03 -16.59 33.72
CA VAL A 197 -12.08 -15.76 33.00
C VAL A 197 -11.58 -16.69 31.91
N ASP A 198 -12.06 -16.45 30.68
CA ASP A 198 -11.76 -17.20 29.47
C ASP A 198 -10.24 -17.14 29.21
N THR A 199 -9.47 -17.91 29.99
CA THR A 199 -8.07 -18.23 29.77
C THR A 199 -8.02 -19.30 28.70
N ALA A 200 -8.68 -19.05 27.56
CA ALA A 200 -8.55 -19.85 26.36
C ALA A 200 -7.05 -19.95 26.06
N MET A 201 -6.49 -21.15 26.20
CA MET A 201 -5.10 -21.38 25.86
C MET A 201 -4.86 -20.88 24.43
N PRO A 202 -3.74 -20.20 24.15
CA PRO A 202 -3.45 -19.67 22.83
C PRO A 202 -3.62 -20.79 21.79
N ARG A 203 -4.45 -20.56 20.77
CA ARG A 203 -4.64 -21.56 19.71
C ARG A 203 -3.28 -21.81 19.08
N THR A 204 -2.87 -23.07 18.97
CA THR A 204 -1.67 -23.44 18.23
C THR A 204 -2.07 -24.12 16.92
N ASP A 205 -1.34 -23.84 15.84
CA ASP A 205 -1.49 -24.58 14.59
C ASP A 205 -0.96 -26.02 14.72
N GLU A 206 -1.08 -26.81 13.65
CA GLU A 206 -0.60 -28.20 13.59
C GLU A 206 0.91 -28.35 13.82
N ASN A 207 1.67 -27.25 13.74
CA ASN A 207 3.10 -27.18 13.99
C ASN A 207 3.42 -26.61 15.39
N GLY A 208 2.42 -26.43 16.25
CA GLY A 208 2.58 -25.90 17.60
C GLY A 208 2.81 -24.40 17.68
N ARG A 209 2.59 -23.65 16.59
CA ARG A 209 2.78 -22.19 16.55
C ARG A 209 1.54 -21.51 17.08
N VAL A 210 1.70 -20.58 18.02
CA VAL A 210 0.59 -19.76 18.51
C VAL A 210 0.00 -18.96 17.34
N VAL A 211 -1.23 -19.28 16.97
CA VAL A 211 -2.06 -18.55 16.02
C VAL A 211 -2.70 -17.39 16.79
N PRO A 212 -2.40 -16.13 16.44
CA PRO A 212 -3.05 -14.98 17.04
C PRO A 212 -4.57 -15.07 16.91
N ASP A 213 -5.27 -14.54 17.90
CA ASP A 213 -6.71 -14.37 17.79
C ASP A 213 -7.03 -13.17 16.88
N TYR A 214 -7.42 -13.43 15.63
CA TYR A 214 -7.56 -12.40 14.60
C TYR A 214 -8.92 -11.68 14.57
N ARG A 215 -8.88 -10.37 14.32
CA ARG A 215 -10.03 -9.62 13.80
C ARG A 215 -10.11 -9.79 12.28
N GLU A 216 -11.02 -10.65 11.82
CA GLU A 216 -11.24 -10.76 10.37
C GLU A 216 -11.98 -9.52 9.82
N ILE A 217 -11.45 -8.97 8.73
CA ILE A 217 -12.01 -7.81 8.02
C ILE A 217 -12.43 -8.17 6.60
N PHE A 218 -13.51 -7.56 6.13
CA PHE A 218 -14.22 -7.96 4.91
C PHE A 218 -14.45 -6.79 3.96
N SER A 219 -14.21 -6.98 2.66
CA SER A 219 -14.44 -5.95 1.65
C SER A 219 -15.91 -5.56 1.57
N LEU A 220 -16.16 -4.26 1.40
CA LEU A 220 -17.48 -3.70 1.13
C LEU A 220 -17.83 -3.73 -0.37
N THR A 221 -16.83 -3.82 -1.26
CA THR A 221 -17.03 -3.76 -2.72
C THR A 221 -17.17 -5.13 -3.36
N THR A 222 -16.43 -6.14 -2.93
CA THR A 222 -16.45 -7.47 -3.57
C THR A 222 -17.64 -8.30 -3.08
N ARG A 223 -18.19 -9.15 -3.98
CA ARG A 223 -19.36 -9.98 -3.66
C ARG A 223 -19.02 -11.15 -2.73
N ASP A 224 -17.82 -11.69 -2.87
CA ASP A 224 -17.29 -12.74 -1.99
C ASP A 224 -16.66 -12.17 -0.72
N ARG A 225 -16.71 -10.83 -0.55
CA ARG A 225 -16.17 -10.08 0.58
C ARG A 225 -14.66 -10.18 0.76
N LYS A 226 -13.95 -10.76 -0.22
CA LYS A 226 -12.48 -10.84 -0.22
C LYS A 226 -11.87 -9.52 -0.63
N TYR A 227 -10.59 -9.31 -0.33
CA TYR A 227 -9.85 -8.22 -0.94
C TYR A 227 -9.85 -8.31 -2.48
N PHE A 228 -9.58 -7.19 -3.15
CA PHE A 228 -9.46 -7.13 -4.60
C PHE A 228 -8.00 -6.89 -5.04
N LEU A 229 -7.64 -7.39 -6.21
CA LEU A 229 -6.31 -7.21 -6.80
C LEU A 229 -6.25 -5.96 -7.68
N PHE A 230 -5.04 -5.46 -7.89
CA PHE A 230 -4.73 -4.47 -8.90
C PHE A 230 -4.32 -5.13 -10.22
N TRP A 231 -4.76 -4.55 -11.33
CA TRP A 231 -4.30 -4.94 -12.67
C TRP A 231 -3.60 -3.75 -13.33
N PHE A 232 -2.27 -3.84 -13.48
CA PHE A 232 -1.40 -2.77 -14.01
C PHE A 232 -1.17 -2.90 -15.53
N ASP A 233 -2.21 -3.26 -16.30
CA ASP A 233 -2.14 -3.40 -17.77
C ASP A 233 -1.01 -4.33 -18.28
N GLY A 234 -0.68 -5.38 -17.51
CA GLY A 234 0.36 -6.35 -17.84
C GLY A 234 1.73 -6.06 -17.23
N GLU A 235 1.89 -4.95 -16.52
CA GLU A 235 3.06 -4.71 -15.68
C GLU A 235 2.94 -5.49 -14.35
N ALA A 236 4.08 -5.98 -13.84
CA ALA A 236 4.15 -6.62 -12.53
C ALA A 236 4.53 -5.58 -11.47
N ALA A 237 3.70 -5.44 -10.43
CA ALA A 237 3.95 -4.46 -9.37
C ALA A 237 3.35 -4.89 -8.03
N TYR A 238 4.03 -4.48 -6.96
CA TYR A 238 3.69 -4.79 -5.56
C TYR A 238 3.79 -3.53 -4.71
N ASN A 239 3.46 -3.63 -3.42
CA ASN A 239 3.50 -2.53 -2.47
C ASN A 239 2.75 -1.27 -2.95
N PRO A 240 1.44 -1.38 -3.30
CA PRO A 240 0.69 -0.28 -3.87
C PRO A 240 0.36 0.79 -2.83
N SER A 241 0.07 1.99 -3.31
CA SER A 241 -0.66 3.02 -2.60
C SER A 241 -1.71 3.63 -3.52
N LEU A 242 -2.87 3.98 -2.96
CA LEU A 242 -3.95 4.59 -3.74
C LEU A 242 -4.56 5.78 -3.02
N ILE A 243 -4.91 6.83 -3.75
CA ILE A 243 -5.64 7.99 -3.23
C ILE A 243 -6.80 8.36 -4.18
N PRO A 244 -7.87 9.01 -3.69
CA PRO A 244 -8.92 9.53 -4.55
C PRO A 244 -8.37 10.42 -5.68
N HIS A 245 -8.87 10.25 -6.90
CA HIS A 245 -8.47 11.10 -8.02
C HIS A 245 -8.93 12.55 -7.80
N PRO A 246 -8.10 13.57 -8.08
CA PRO A 246 -8.44 14.96 -7.76
C PRO A 246 -9.72 15.47 -8.42
N THR A 247 -10.04 14.97 -9.62
CA THR A 247 -11.16 15.47 -10.43
C THR A 247 -12.22 14.43 -10.80
N SER A 248 -12.02 13.16 -10.45
CA SER A 248 -12.93 12.07 -10.86
C SER A 248 -13.39 11.32 -9.63
N ALA A 249 -14.71 11.18 -9.47
CA ALA A 249 -15.29 10.59 -8.27
C ALA A 249 -15.22 9.05 -8.24
N GLU A 250 -14.97 8.42 -9.38
CA GLU A 250 -14.98 6.96 -9.57
C GLU A 250 -13.59 6.41 -9.93
N LYS A 251 -12.56 7.24 -9.78
CA LYS A 251 -11.18 6.89 -10.11
C LYS A 251 -10.25 7.18 -8.94
N TRP A 252 -9.16 6.44 -8.91
CA TRP A 252 -8.10 6.57 -7.93
C TRP A 252 -6.77 6.70 -8.64
N LEU A 253 -5.84 7.41 -8.04
CA LEU A 253 -4.44 7.40 -8.46
C LEU A 253 -3.74 6.30 -7.69
N VAL A 254 -3.01 5.44 -8.40
CA VAL A 254 -2.29 4.31 -7.81
C VAL A 254 -0.82 4.45 -8.13
N VAL A 255 0.03 4.30 -7.12
CA VAL A 255 1.49 4.13 -7.29
C VAL A 255 1.87 2.77 -6.72
N ALA A 256 2.80 2.06 -7.35
CA ALA A 256 3.28 0.76 -6.87
C ALA A 256 4.73 0.50 -7.30
N GLN A 257 5.45 -0.28 -6.50
CA GLN A 257 6.81 -0.71 -6.79
C GLN A 257 6.81 -1.59 -8.04
N HIS A 258 7.55 -1.19 -9.07
CA HIS A 258 7.71 -1.98 -10.29
C HIS A 258 8.56 -3.21 -9.99
N GLU A 259 8.05 -4.41 -10.27
CA GLU A 259 8.84 -5.64 -10.24
C GLU A 259 9.84 -5.60 -11.38
N GLN A 260 11.13 -5.65 -11.04
CA GLN A 260 12.21 -5.62 -12.01
C GLN A 260 13.14 -6.81 -11.78
N PRO A 261 13.91 -7.23 -12.80
CA PRO A 261 14.94 -8.24 -12.63
C PRO A 261 15.92 -7.86 -11.52
N ALA A 262 16.43 -8.84 -10.77
CA ALA A 262 17.37 -8.61 -9.67
C ALA A 262 18.64 -7.83 -10.10
N GLN A 263 19.01 -7.92 -11.38
CA GLN A 263 20.16 -7.23 -11.96
C GLN A 263 19.86 -5.79 -12.39
N ALA A 264 18.64 -5.29 -12.19
CA ALA A 264 18.28 -3.93 -12.55
C ALA A 264 19.05 -2.92 -11.68
N ALA A 265 19.82 -2.05 -12.34
CA ALA A 265 20.59 -1.00 -11.67
C ALA A 265 19.72 0.15 -11.13
N PHE A 266 18.42 0.18 -11.48
CA PHE A 266 17.53 1.28 -11.13
C PHE A 266 16.14 0.78 -10.74
N ALA A 267 15.78 0.92 -9.47
CA ALA A 267 14.44 0.69 -8.93
C ALA A 267 13.45 1.74 -9.47
N GLN A 268 12.21 1.32 -9.74
CA GLN A 268 11.19 2.18 -10.32
C GLN A 268 9.86 2.03 -9.58
N GLU A 269 9.13 3.12 -9.57
CA GLU A 269 7.73 3.17 -9.16
C GLU A 269 6.90 3.36 -10.43
N ILE A 270 5.78 2.66 -10.55
CA ILE A 270 4.81 2.91 -11.61
C ILE A 270 3.60 3.64 -11.06
N VAL A 271 2.96 4.44 -11.91
CA VAL A 271 1.74 5.17 -11.60
C VAL A 271 0.69 4.96 -12.68
N CYS A 272 -0.57 4.89 -12.25
CA CYS A 272 -1.72 4.83 -13.13
C CYS A 272 -2.92 5.57 -12.53
N THR A 273 -3.93 5.82 -13.37
CA THR A 273 -5.28 6.08 -12.88
C THR A 273 -6.08 4.80 -12.95
N ALA A 274 -6.73 4.39 -11.86
CA ALA A 274 -7.45 3.12 -11.80
C ALA A 274 -8.94 3.29 -11.51
N SER A 275 -9.73 2.32 -11.96
CA SER A 275 -11.18 2.23 -11.70
C SER A 275 -11.62 0.77 -11.54
N PHE A 276 -12.78 0.55 -10.90
CA PHE A 276 -13.29 -0.81 -10.71
C PHE A 276 -13.87 -1.38 -12.01
N LEU A 277 -13.46 -2.60 -12.35
CA LEU A 277 -14.06 -3.42 -13.40
C LEU A 277 -14.26 -4.85 -12.86
N PHE A 278 -15.53 -5.27 -12.73
CA PHE A 278 -15.91 -6.59 -12.22
C PHE A 278 -15.26 -6.97 -10.87
N GLY A 279 -15.07 -6.01 -9.96
CA GLY A 279 -14.47 -6.25 -8.64
C GLY A 279 -12.94 -6.24 -8.62
N VAL A 280 -12.28 -5.89 -9.73
CA VAL A 280 -10.83 -5.70 -9.83
C VAL A 280 -10.54 -4.21 -10.05
N LEU A 281 -9.47 -3.68 -9.44
CA LEU A 281 -9.03 -2.32 -9.71
C LEU A 281 -8.10 -2.30 -10.92
N VAL A 282 -8.57 -1.76 -12.04
CA VAL A 282 -7.87 -1.80 -13.33
C VAL A 282 -7.24 -0.45 -13.61
N CYS A 283 -5.92 -0.45 -13.83
CA CYS A 283 -5.17 0.70 -14.27
C CYS A 283 -5.44 1.04 -15.74
N ASP A 284 -5.66 2.32 -16.00
CA ASP A 284 -5.56 2.94 -17.31
C ASP A 284 -4.08 3.35 -17.52
N ASP A 285 -3.39 2.72 -18.47
CA ASP A 285 -2.03 3.05 -18.94
C ASP A 285 -1.00 3.24 -17.79
N ALA A 286 -0.52 2.15 -17.19
CA ALA A 286 0.53 2.21 -16.18
C ALA A 286 1.85 2.75 -16.79
N THR A 287 2.48 3.72 -16.12
CA THR A 287 3.72 4.37 -16.59
C THR A 287 4.71 4.55 -15.45
N VAL A 288 6.00 4.65 -15.76
CA VAL A 288 7.03 4.92 -14.73
C VAL A 288 6.82 6.32 -14.15
N LEU A 289 6.77 6.41 -12.82
CA LEU A 289 6.66 7.65 -12.08
C LEU A 289 7.95 8.48 -12.27
N PRO A 290 7.86 9.77 -12.66
CA PRO A 290 9.04 10.59 -12.97
C PRO A 290 9.69 11.15 -11.70
N VAL A 291 10.22 10.26 -10.86
CA VAL A 291 10.99 10.63 -9.67
C VAL A 291 12.35 11.19 -10.07
N GLN A 292 12.86 12.17 -9.32
CA GLN A 292 14.19 12.73 -9.55
C GLN A 292 15.28 11.66 -9.36
N PRO A 293 16.41 11.74 -10.11
CA PRO A 293 17.51 10.81 -9.91
C PRO A 293 18.00 10.80 -8.47
N SER A 294 18.30 9.61 -7.95
CA SER A 294 18.91 9.45 -6.64
C SER A 294 20.26 10.17 -6.57
N ILE A 295 20.56 10.70 -5.40
CA ILE A 295 21.92 11.15 -5.08
C ILE A 295 22.87 9.95 -5.03
N LEU A 296 24.18 10.23 -5.07
CA LEU A 296 25.18 9.19 -4.86
C LEU A 296 25.09 8.69 -3.41
N GLY A 297 24.87 7.39 -3.25
CA GLY A 297 24.84 6.76 -1.93
C GLY A 297 26.20 6.74 -1.25
N ASN A 298 26.19 6.78 0.07
CA ASN A 298 27.39 6.70 0.91
C ASN A 298 27.53 5.33 1.61
N CYS A 299 26.77 4.31 1.19
CA CYS A 299 26.73 3.01 1.86
C CYS A 299 28.13 2.37 1.92
N GLN A 300 28.52 1.87 3.09
CA GLN A 300 29.81 1.23 3.34
C GLN A 300 29.63 -0.22 3.81
N GLY A 301 30.74 -0.96 3.90
CA GLY A 301 30.76 -2.31 4.45
C GLY A 301 29.79 -3.27 3.75
N GLU A 302 29.04 -4.05 4.53
CA GLU A 302 28.05 -5.01 4.05
C GLU A 302 26.88 -4.38 3.27
N LEU A 303 26.69 -3.06 3.38
CA LEU A 303 25.66 -2.32 2.64
C LEU A 303 26.18 -1.67 1.35
N ALA A 304 27.48 -1.79 1.04
CA ALA A 304 28.07 -1.12 -0.13
C ALA A 304 27.40 -1.52 -1.46
N TRP A 305 26.85 -2.74 -1.54
CA TRP A 305 26.09 -3.20 -2.72
C TRP A 305 24.84 -2.36 -3.00
N ALA A 306 24.24 -1.72 -1.97
CA ALA A 306 23.06 -0.88 -2.12
C ALA A 306 23.33 0.39 -2.95
N ASN A 307 24.60 0.77 -3.13
CA ASN A 307 25.02 1.85 -4.05
C ASN A 307 24.85 1.47 -5.52
N LEU A 308 24.80 0.16 -5.86
CA LEU A 308 24.71 -0.33 -7.24
C LEU A 308 23.29 -0.28 -7.81
N ARG A 309 22.29 -0.14 -6.94
CA ARG A 309 20.89 0.00 -7.34
C ARG A 309 20.44 1.38 -6.89
N THR A 310 20.06 2.26 -7.82
CA THR A 310 19.53 3.59 -7.52
C THR A 310 18.02 3.64 -7.72
N GLY A 311 17.38 4.78 -7.50
CA GLY A 311 15.95 4.99 -7.73
C GLY A 311 15.05 4.84 -6.49
N PRO A 312 13.77 5.24 -6.62
CA PRO A 312 12.79 5.13 -5.55
C PRO A 312 12.48 3.68 -5.18
N ARG A 313 12.22 3.45 -3.89
CA ARG A 313 11.78 2.15 -3.34
C ARG A 313 10.62 2.32 -2.39
N ASP A 314 9.69 1.36 -2.41
CA ASP A 314 8.55 1.25 -1.50
C ASP A 314 7.77 2.56 -1.34
N GLY A 315 7.51 3.20 -2.49
CA GLY A 315 6.86 4.50 -2.59
C GLY A 315 5.42 4.51 -2.06
N ARG A 316 5.08 5.53 -1.28
CA ARG A 316 3.76 5.75 -0.69
C ARG A 316 3.22 7.10 -1.11
N MET A 317 2.13 7.09 -1.87
CA MET A 317 1.35 8.26 -2.19
C MET A 317 0.18 8.40 -1.20
N PHE A 318 0.05 9.56 -0.57
CA PHE A 318 -1.00 9.83 0.42
C PHE A 318 -1.39 11.31 0.44
N TYR A 319 -2.54 11.62 1.05
CA TYR A 319 -2.96 13.00 1.31
C TYR A 319 -2.57 13.44 2.72
N GLY A 320 -1.93 14.59 2.84
CA GLY A 320 -1.98 15.40 4.06
C GLY A 320 -3.24 16.27 4.11
N PRO A 321 -3.38 17.18 5.10
CA PRO A 321 -4.59 17.97 5.29
C PRO A 321 -5.02 18.75 4.03
N GLY A 322 -4.04 19.35 3.35
CA GLY A 322 -4.24 20.12 2.13
C GLY A 322 -3.83 19.40 0.85
N GLU A 323 -2.72 18.67 0.87
CA GLU A 323 -1.94 18.37 -0.34
C GLU A 323 -1.56 16.90 -0.43
N PRO A 324 -1.39 16.34 -1.66
CA PRO A 324 -0.89 14.99 -1.85
C PRO A 324 0.64 14.98 -1.81
N TYR A 325 1.19 13.98 -1.13
CA TYR A 325 2.63 13.75 -1.03
C TYR A 325 2.98 12.38 -1.56
N PHE A 326 4.22 12.27 -2.00
CA PHE A 326 4.86 11.02 -2.34
C PHE A 326 6.11 10.87 -1.49
N LEU A 327 6.11 9.84 -0.64
CA LEU A 327 7.23 9.46 0.21
C LEU A 327 7.87 8.20 -0.37
N TYR A 328 9.19 8.13 -0.46
CA TYR A 328 9.87 6.96 -0.99
C TYR A 328 11.27 6.79 -0.38
N GLY A 329 11.77 5.56 -0.36
CA GLY A 329 13.15 5.29 0.00
C GLY A 329 14.11 5.53 -1.16
N SER A 330 15.28 6.11 -0.89
CA SER A 330 16.39 6.22 -1.86
C SER A 330 17.73 6.40 -1.12
N GLN A 331 18.85 6.40 -1.85
CA GLN A 331 20.16 6.75 -1.30
C GLN A 331 20.11 8.04 -0.48
N SER A 332 20.82 8.05 0.64
CA SER A 332 20.81 9.13 1.63
C SER A 332 22.13 9.88 1.67
N SER A 333 22.07 11.16 2.05
CA SER A 333 23.25 12.01 2.22
C SER A 333 23.85 11.89 3.62
N ILE A 334 23.05 11.44 4.60
CA ILE A 334 23.39 11.36 6.03
C ILE A 334 23.50 9.93 6.55
N ALA A 335 22.82 8.98 5.92
CA ALA A 335 22.82 7.54 6.17
C ALA A 335 23.06 6.78 4.85
N CYS A 336 23.11 5.45 4.85
CA CYS A 336 23.19 4.67 3.61
C CYS A 336 21.89 4.79 2.79
N PHE A 337 20.74 4.66 3.46
CA PHE A 337 19.42 4.76 2.85
C PHE A 337 18.52 5.68 3.65
N GLY A 338 17.70 6.48 2.97
CA GLY A 338 16.87 7.51 3.57
C GLY A 338 15.49 7.61 2.95
N GLN A 339 14.61 8.37 3.61
CA GLN A 339 13.27 8.64 3.13
C GLN A 339 13.21 10.03 2.47
N TRP A 340 12.56 10.11 1.33
CA TRP A 340 12.45 11.32 0.51
C TRP A 340 10.99 11.70 0.33
N LEU A 341 10.69 12.99 0.42
CA LEU A 341 9.36 13.55 0.29
C LEU A 341 9.28 14.51 -0.90
N GLN A 342 8.23 14.38 -1.71
CA GLN A 342 7.90 15.35 -2.75
C GLN A 342 6.38 15.58 -2.83
N ASP A 343 5.97 16.79 -3.19
CA ASP A 343 4.57 17.07 -3.52
C ASP A 343 4.19 16.33 -4.81
N ALA A 344 3.21 15.42 -4.72
CA ALA A 344 2.84 14.54 -5.81
C ALA A 344 2.29 15.31 -7.03
N ARG A 345 1.81 16.55 -6.85
CA ARG A 345 1.29 17.38 -7.94
C ARG A 345 2.38 17.74 -8.95
N MET A 346 3.63 17.77 -8.49
CA MET A 346 4.80 18.08 -9.33
C MET A 346 5.16 16.94 -10.29
N MET A 347 4.77 15.70 -9.97
CA MET A 347 5.10 14.51 -10.77
C MET A 347 3.93 14.02 -11.63
N LEU A 348 2.70 14.29 -11.21
CA LEU A 348 1.52 13.63 -11.76
C LEU A 348 0.70 14.55 -12.67
N GLU A 349 0.29 14.03 -13.82
CA GLU A 349 -0.48 14.79 -14.81
C GLU A 349 -1.90 15.12 -14.35
N SER A 350 -2.52 14.24 -13.56
CA SER A 350 -3.84 14.45 -12.97
C SER A 350 -3.93 15.71 -12.09
N PHE A 351 -2.78 16.24 -11.67
CA PHE A 351 -2.67 17.47 -10.87
C PHE A 351 -2.11 18.67 -11.65
N ARG A 352 -1.99 18.61 -12.98
CA ARG A 352 -1.38 19.69 -13.80
C ARG A 352 -1.93 21.08 -13.48
N LEU A 353 -3.26 21.21 -13.30
CA LEU A 353 -3.91 22.49 -12.99
C LEU A 353 -3.62 23.01 -11.57
N GLN A 354 -3.14 22.14 -10.67
CA GLN A 354 -2.83 22.47 -9.28
C GLN A 354 -1.35 22.79 -9.07
N ARG A 355 -0.46 22.43 -10.01
CA ARG A 355 1.00 22.70 -9.93
C ARG A 355 1.37 24.15 -9.57
N PRO A 356 0.72 25.20 -10.12
CA PRO A 356 1.06 26.57 -9.75
C PRO A 356 0.83 26.89 -8.27
N ARG A 357 -0.01 26.11 -7.58
CA ARG A 357 -0.34 26.28 -6.16
C ARG A 357 0.60 25.53 -5.21
N VAL A 358 1.55 24.75 -5.74
CA VAL A 358 2.52 24.03 -4.92
C VAL A 358 3.46 25.04 -4.28
N GLY A 359 3.42 25.13 -2.95
CA GLY A 359 4.29 26.00 -2.16
C GLY A 359 5.51 25.26 -1.59
N LEU A 360 5.31 24.05 -1.07
CA LEU A 360 6.32 23.27 -0.34
C LEU A 360 6.68 22.00 -1.11
N PHE A 361 7.91 21.50 -0.88
CA PHE A 361 8.38 20.21 -1.42
C PHE A 361 8.20 20.06 -2.93
N ARG A 362 8.44 21.15 -3.68
CA ARG A 362 8.34 21.16 -5.15
C ARG A 362 9.27 20.14 -5.80
N THR A 363 10.46 20.02 -5.24
CA THR A 363 11.46 19.00 -5.55
C THR A 363 11.53 18.01 -4.40
N ALA A 364 12.10 16.83 -4.64
CA ALA A 364 12.31 15.87 -3.58
C ALA A 364 13.24 16.46 -2.51
N VAL A 365 12.89 16.25 -1.24
CA VAL A 365 13.71 16.59 -0.08
C VAL A 365 13.94 15.33 0.75
N GLU A 366 15.15 15.16 1.28
CA GLU A 366 15.46 14.09 2.22
C GLU A 366 14.86 14.42 3.58
N LEU A 367 14.14 13.47 4.18
CA LEU A 367 13.61 13.59 5.53
C LEU A 367 14.66 13.14 6.53
N HIS A 368 15.07 14.06 7.39
CA HIS A 368 16.02 13.78 8.46
C HIS A 368 15.30 13.20 9.68
N ARG A 369 16.09 12.69 10.62
CA ARG A 369 15.65 12.29 11.95
C ARG A 369 16.51 12.97 13.03
N PRO A 370 16.01 13.10 14.26
CA PRO A 370 16.86 13.42 15.40
C PRO A 370 17.95 12.35 15.55
N GLU A 371 19.16 12.76 15.93
CA GLU A 371 20.24 11.82 16.27
C GLU A 371 19.83 10.91 17.44
N PRO A 372 20.34 9.66 17.49
CA PRO A 372 21.27 9.03 16.55
C PRO A 372 20.59 8.53 15.27
N TRP A 373 21.35 8.43 14.17
CA TRP A 373 20.89 7.86 12.91
C TRP A 373 21.17 6.36 12.83
N HIS A 374 20.30 5.62 12.15
CA HIS A 374 20.55 4.27 11.68
C HIS A 374 21.24 4.28 10.32
N GLU A 375 21.85 3.16 9.94
CA GLU A 375 22.41 3.01 8.59
C GLU A 375 21.32 3.02 7.51
N ILE A 376 20.14 2.46 7.81
CA ILE A 376 18.99 2.39 6.91
C ILE A 376 17.80 3.05 7.56
N GLU A 377 17.48 4.26 7.10
CA GLU A 377 16.27 4.98 7.47
C GLU A 377 15.13 4.61 6.52
N LYS A 378 14.09 4.00 7.09
CA LYS A 378 12.94 3.47 6.34
C LYS A 378 11.67 3.57 7.14
N ASN A 379 10.54 3.43 6.46
CA ASN A 379 9.20 3.33 7.08
C ASN A 379 8.74 4.57 7.86
N PHE A 380 9.36 5.73 7.66
CA PHE A 380 8.84 6.97 8.22
C PHE A 380 7.42 7.24 7.72
N PHE A 381 6.65 7.98 8.52
CA PHE A 381 5.40 8.56 8.03
C PHE A 381 5.19 9.97 8.55
N LEU A 382 4.47 10.76 7.77
CA LEU A 382 4.08 12.11 8.17
C LEU A 382 2.76 12.10 8.94
N PHE A 383 2.64 13.01 9.90
CA PHE A 383 1.38 13.35 10.56
C PHE A 383 1.29 14.86 10.82
N TRP A 384 0.09 15.33 11.18
CA TRP A 384 -0.17 16.76 11.39
C TRP A 384 -0.92 17.03 12.69
N ASP A 385 -0.58 18.14 13.35
CA ASP A 385 -1.32 18.61 14.53
C ASP A 385 -2.64 19.31 14.14
N SER A 386 -3.44 19.69 15.14
CA SER A 386 -4.70 20.41 14.94
C SER A 386 -4.54 21.80 14.30
N ARG A 387 -3.31 22.33 14.24
CA ARG A 387 -2.96 23.61 13.60
C ARG A 387 -2.34 23.43 12.21
N GLY A 388 -2.19 22.20 11.75
CA GLY A 388 -1.60 21.87 10.45
C GLY A 388 -0.07 21.90 10.41
N ALA A 389 0.61 21.94 11.57
CA ALA A 389 2.05 21.72 11.62
C ALA A 389 2.37 20.26 11.30
N ALA A 390 3.37 20.03 10.46
CA ALA A 390 3.78 18.71 10.01
C ALA A 390 4.86 18.12 10.94
N TYR A 391 4.80 16.81 11.13
CA TYR A 391 5.73 16.02 11.92
C TYR A 391 6.10 14.75 11.15
N VAL A 392 7.28 14.21 11.44
CA VAL A 392 7.72 12.89 10.97
C VAL A 392 7.78 11.97 12.16
N HIS A 393 7.17 10.79 12.03
CA HIS A 393 7.32 9.68 12.96
C HIS A 393 8.35 8.72 12.38
N HIS A 394 9.41 8.48 13.13
CA HIS A 394 10.62 7.78 12.69
C HIS A 394 10.59 6.33 13.15
N ASP A 395 10.40 6.12 14.45
CA ASP A 395 10.40 4.81 15.08
C ASP A 395 9.16 4.63 15.95
N VAL A 396 8.55 3.44 15.93
CA VAL A 396 7.48 3.05 16.86
C VAL A 396 7.98 2.18 18.00
N TRP A 397 9.07 1.44 17.80
CA TRP A 397 9.57 0.43 18.71
C TRP A 397 11.10 0.31 18.59
N PRO A 398 11.86 0.06 19.68
CA PRO A 398 11.40 -0.20 21.05
C PRO A 398 10.85 1.03 21.77
N ASN A 399 11.26 2.22 21.33
CA ASN A 399 10.73 3.49 21.78
C ASN A 399 10.22 4.27 20.58
N ARG A 400 9.20 5.11 20.81
CA ARG A 400 8.79 6.06 19.78
C ARG A 400 9.87 7.11 19.56
N VAL A 401 10.03 7.55 18.32
CA VAL A 401 10.82 8.74 17.94
C VAL A 401 10.00 9.55 16.95
N PHE A 402 9.78 10.82 17.23
CA PHE A 402 9.09 11.72 16.31
C PHE A 402 9.48 13.17 16.54
N ALA A 403 9.56 13.93 15.45
CA ALA A 403 9.99 15.32 15.48
C ALA A 403 9.20 16.19 14.50
N GLN A 404 9.18 17.49 14.78
CA GLN A 404 8.54 18.47 13.90
C GLN A 404 9.33 18.59 12.59
N LEU A 405 8.64 18.59 11.46
CA LEU A 405 9.23 18.69 10.13
C LEU A 405 9.43 20.16 9.74
N GLU A 406 10.62 20.47 9.24
CA GLU A 406 10.92 21.74 8.61
C GLU A 406 10.75 21.67 7.08
N TYR A 407 10.53 22.83 6.45
CA TYR A 407 10.24 22.92 5.02
C TYR A 407 11.34 22.41 4.09
N HIS A 408 12.56 22.24 4.61
CA HIS A 408 13.72 21.80 3.85
C HIS A 408 14.05 20.31 4.10
N GLY A 409 13.23 19.58 4.84
CA GLY A 409 13.44 18.15 5.15
C GLY A 409 14.15 17.88 6.49
N GLY A 410 14.79 18.92 7.07
CA GLY A 410 15.30 18.88 8.44
C GLY A 410 14.19 18.71 9.48
N VAL A 411 14.57 18.31 10.69
CA VAL A 411 13.65 18.10 11.80
C VAL A 411 14.17 18.74 13.09
N GLY A 412 13.24 19.10 13.97
CA GLY A 412 13.55 19.56 15.33
C GLY A 412 14.04 18.43 16.26
N PRO A 413 14.13 18.69 17.58
CA PRO A 413 14.47 17.65 18.55
C PRO A 413 13.40 16.56 18.62
N ASP A 414 13.78 15.39 19.12
CA ASP A 414 12.83 14.31 19.43
C ASP A 414 11.84 14.77 20.51
N LEU A 415 10.55 14.61 20.22
CA LEU A 415 9.44 14.99 21.09
C LEU A 415 8.85 13.80 21.85
N ALA A 416 9.23 12.56 21.50
CA ALA A 416 8.75 11.36 22.18
C ALA A 416 9.00 11.33 23.70
N PRO A 417 10.11 11.87 24.23
CA PRO A 417 10.34 11.93 25.68
C PRO A 417 9.23 12.66 26.46
N LEU A 418 8.48 13.57 25.81
CA LEU A 418 7.37 14.29 26.46
C LEU A 418 6.15 13.41 26.72
N ALA A 419 6.01 12.29 25.98
CA ALA A 419 4.93 11.32 26.12
C ALA A 419 5.39 10.00 26.76
N ALA A 420 6.69 9.82 27.00
CA ALA A 420 7.31 8.54 27.32
C ALA A 420 6.66 7.80 28.50
N ILE A 421 6.29 8.50 29.59
CA ILE A 421 5.69 7.85 30.77
C ILE A 421 4.37 7.15 30.41
N ASN A 422 3.52 7.80 29.62
CA ASN A 422 2.22 7.25 29.24
C ASN A 422 2.37 6.24 28.09
N ASP A 423 3.25 6.52 27.14
CA ASP A 423 3.51 5.66 26.00
C ASP A 423 4.15 4.33 26.42
N SER A 424 5.16 4.35 27.30
CA SER A 424 5.81 3.12 27.81
C SER A 424 4.84 2.21 28.53
N ARG A 425 3.97 2.77 29.39
CA ARG A 425 2.93 1.99 30.07
C ARG A 425 1.94 1.37 29.10
N CYS A 426 1.48 2.17 28.13
CA CYS A 426 0.52 1.71 27.14
C CYS A 426 1.11 0.63 26.23
N MET A 427 2.30 0.86 25.71
CA MET A 427 3.00 -0.11 24.87
C MET A 427 3.35 -1.39 25.64
N GLY A 428 3.81 -1.28 26.89
CA GLY A 428 4.07 -2.43 27.75
C GLY A 428 2.83 -3.27 28.02
N SER A 429 1.66 -2.63 28.16
CA SER A 429 0.39 -3.33 28.39
C SER A 429 -0.22 -3.95 27.14
N PHE A 430 -0.11 -3.28 25.98
CA PHE A 430 -0.98 -3.54 24.84
C PHE A 430 -0.27 -3.82 23.51
N MET A 431 1.04 -3.54 23.40
CA MET A 431 1.78 -3.85 22.17
C MET A 431 2.12 -5.35 22.12
N PRO A 432 2.00 -6.02 20.97
CA PRO A 432 2.44 -7.41 20.85
C PRO A 432 3.92 -7.57 21.23
N ASN A 433 4.20 -8.62 22.00
CA ASN A 433 5.56 -8.96 22.41
C ASN A 433 6.36 -9.45 21.20
N ALA A 434 7.38 -8.68 20.80
CA ALA A 434 8.34 -9.08 19.79
C ALA A 434 9.65 -9.53 20.45
N ASN A 435 10.05 -10.78 20.25
CA ASN A 435 11.42 -11.19 20.55
C ASN A 435 12.38 -10.51 19.57
N LYS A 436 13.53 -10.00 20.02
CA LYS A 436 14.45 -9.21 19.17
C LYS A 436 15.12 -10.02 18.03
N GLN A 437 15.09 -11.34 18.07
CA GLN A 437 15.87 -12.21 17.17
C GLN A 437 15.15 -12.54 15.86
N LEU A 438 13.89 -12.98 15.94
CA LEU A 438 13.10 -13.43 14.78
C LEU A 438 11.78 -12.69 14.66
N GLN A 439 11.52 -11.74 15.54
CA GLN A 439 10.32 -10.93 15.53
C GLN A 439 10.69 -9.46 15.65
N SER A 440 9.80 -8.60 15.16
CA SER A 440 10.01 -7.16 15.25
C SER A 440 8.70 -6.43 15.07
N ILE A 441 8.64 -5.19 15.56
CA ILE A 441 7.54 -4.28 15.30
C ILE A 441 7.95 -3.32 14.19
N HIS A 442 7.15 -3.24 13.13
CA HIS A 442 7.43 -2.45 11.94
C HIS A 442 6.34 -1.40 11.72
N GLN A 443 6.71 -0.13 11.60
CA GLN A 443 5.80 0.87 11.02
C GLN A 443 5.46 0.51 9.58
N ALA A 444 4.18 0.55 9.25
CA ALA A 444 3.68 -0.04 8.01
C ALA A 444 3.15 1.01 7.03
N THR A 445 2.27 1.91 7.51
CA THR A 445 1.48 2.80 6.64
C THR A 445 1.81 4.27 6.84
N ASN A 446 1.29 5.12 5.94
CA ASN A 446 1.07 6.53 6.26
C ASN A 446 0.07 6.71 7.42
N SER A 447 -0.09 7.94 7.91
CA SER A 447 -1.13 8.29 8.87
C SER A 447 -2.39 8.86 8.20
N LEU A 448 -3.51 8.78 8.91
CA LEU A 448 -4.75 9.52 8.63
C LEU A 448 -5.29 10.12 9.94
N SER A 449 -6.05 11.21 9.85
CA SER A 449 -6.79 11.75 10.98
C SER A 449 -8.21 11.20 11.02
N ILE A 450 -8.67 10.75 12.19
CA ILE A 450 -9.99 10.13 12.35
C ILE A 450 -10.73 10.71 13.56
N THR A 451 -12.01 11.07 13.36
CA THR A 451 -12.93 11.46 14.43
C THR A 451 -13.76 10.27 14.88
N LEU A 452 -13.80 10.00 16.19
CA LEU A 452 -14.46 8.82 16.80
C LEU A 452 -15.99 8.96 16.95
N CYS A 453 -16.63 9.75 16.10
CA CYS A 453 -18.08 9.81 15.98
C CYS A 453 -18.48 9.74 14.51
N LYS A 454 -19.76 9.42 14.25
CA LYS A 454 -20.26 9.26 12.88
C LYS A 454 -20.41 10.62 12.20
N ARG A 455 -19.94 10.77 10.97
CA ARG A 455 -20.13 11.95 10.10
C ARG A 455 -21.60 12.33 9.97
N LYS A 456 -22.48 11.32 9.93
CA LYS A 456 -23.94 11.51 9.81
C LYS A 456 -24.57 12.09 11.09
N ASP A 457 -23.91 12.03 12.25
CA ASP A 457 -24.42 12.67 13.47
C ASP A 457 -24.17 14.18 13.40
N ARG A 458 -25.24 14.96 13.42
CA ARG A 458 -25.18 16.44 13.37
C ARG A 458 -24.50 17.07 14.59
N ARG A 459 -24.33 16.32 15.69
CA ARG A 459 -23.61 16.75 16.89
C ARG A 459 -22.13 16.37 16.85
N CYS A 460 -21.70 15.60 15.86
CA CYS A 460 -20.31 15.18 15.71
C CYS A 460 -19.49 16.37 15.16
N VAL A 461 -18.73 17.01 16.05
CA VAL A 461 -17.79 18.07 15.70
C VAL A 461 -16.38 17.58 16.01
N PRO A 462 -15.45 17.61 15.04
CA PRO A 462 -14.05 17.28 15.30
C PRO A 462 -13.42 18.25 16.30
N THR A 463 -12.86 17.70 17.37
CA THR A 463 -12.14 18.37 18.46
C THR A 463 -10.86 17.60 18.77
N ASP A 464 -9.97 18.19 19.58
CA ASP A 464 -8.74 17.49 20.02
C ASP A 464 -9.07 16.27 20.91
N ASP A 465 -10.24 16.24 21.56
CA ASP A 465 -10.66 15.16 22.45
C ASP A 465 -11.25 13.95 21.72
N ASN A 466 -11.78 14.14 20.51
CA ASN A 466 -12.43 13.07 19.75
C ASN A 466 -11.79 12.79 18.39
N THR A 467 -10.68 13.46 18.06
CA THR A 467 -9.99 13.30 16.78
C THR A 467 -8.52 12.92 16.99
N PHE A 468 -8.13 11.80 16.40
CA PHE A 468 -6.83 11.17 16.62
C PHE A 468 -6.07 11.00 15.31
N ILE A 469 -4.77 10.76 15.44
CA ILE A 469 -3.93 10.29 14.34
C ILE A 469 -3.90 8.77 14.39
N MET A 470 -4.17 8.16 13.25
CA MET A 470 -4.33 6.72 13.07
C MET A 470 -3.27 6.21 12.10
N HIS A 471 -2.56 5.15 12.49
CA HIS A 471 -1.63 4.42 11.61
C HIS A 471 -1.64 2.93 11.92
N ILE A 472 -1.18 2.12 10.97
CA ILE A 472 -0.99 0.68 11.15
C ILE A 472 0.49 0.38 11.33
N PHE A 473 0.78 -0.55 12.24
CA PHE A 473 2.08 -1.19 12.40
C PHE A 473 1.91 -2.71 12.29
N HIS A 474 2.97 -3.42 11.93
CA HIS A 474 2.97 -4.88 11.88
C HIS A 474 3.78 -5.45 13.04
N HIS A 475 3.28 -6.52 13.64
CA HIS A 475 4.13 -7.52 14.26
C HIS A 475 4.65 -8.44 13.17
N LYS A 476 5.94 -8.30 12.84
CA LYS A 476 6.62 -9.14 11.87
C LYS A 476 7.20 -10.34 12.61
N THR A 477 6.98 -11.52 12.04
CA THR A 477 7.74 -12.72 12.38
C THR A 477 8.55 -13.17 11.17
N TYR A 478 9.72 -13.76 11.38
CA TYR A 478 10.58 -14.28 10.34
C TYR A 478 11.06 -15.68 10.70
N TYR A 479 10.31 -16.69 10.27
CA TYR A 479 10.61 -18.10 10.51
C TYR A 479 10.75 -18.81 9.16
N ASP A 480 11.64 -19.81 9.09
CA ASP A 480 11.84 -20.62 7.88
C ASP A 480 12.07 -19.77 6.61
N PHE A 481 12.84 -18.69 6.77
CA PHE A 481 13.15 -17.70 5.73
C PHE A 481 11.95 -16.97 5.11
N HIS A 482 10.79 -17.01 5.78
CA HIS A 482 9.56 -16.36 5.36
C HIS A 482 9.08 -15.33 6.39
N ALA A 483 8.79 -14.11 5.92
CA ALA A 483 8.21 -13.09 6.76
C ALA A 483 6.70 -13.22 6.82
N VAL A 484 6.11 -13.16 8.01
CA VAL A 484 4.66 -13.03 8.20
C VAL A 484 4.40 -11.72 8.95
N TYR A 485 3.42 -10.95 8.47
CA TYR A 485 3.10 -9.63 9.02
C TYR A 485 1.69 -9.64 9.57
N GLU A 486 1.56 -9.35 10.86
CA GLU A 486 0.28 -9.27 11.54
C GLU A 486 -0.04 -7.80 11.88
N PRO A 487 -1.02 -7.17 11.20
CA PRO A 487 -1.28 -5.73 11.30
C PRO A 487 -2.13 -5.35 12.51
N TYR A 488 -1.69 -4.33 13.23
CA TYR A 488 -2.38 -3.68 14.35
C TYR A 488 -2.56 -2.20 14.05
N ILE A 489 -3.59 -1.58 14.62
CA ILE A 489 -3.80 -0.13 14.52
C ILE A 489 -3.44 0.56 15.83
N MET A 490 -2.87 1.74 15.70
CA MET A 490 -2.58 2.63 16.83
C MET A 490 -3.22 3.99 16.60
N LEU A 491 -3.86 4.51 17.65
CA LEU A 491 -4.34 5.87 17.73
C LEU A 491 -3.45 6.67 18.69
N PHE A 492 -3.03 7.86 18.28
CA PHE A 492 -2.38 8.82 19.17
C PHE A 492 -3.01 10.21 19.06
N ARG A 493 -2.88 11.00 20.13
CA ARG A 493 -3.46 12.35 20.21
C ARG A 493 -2.93 13.22 19.07
N ARG A 494 -3.80 14.03 18.48
CA ARG A 494 -3.40 14.99 17.42
C ARG A 494 -2.78 16.28 17.96
N SER A 495 -2.82 16.48 19.28
CA SER A 495 -2.19 17.60 19.98
C SER A 495 -0.97 17.10 20.74
N ALA A 496 0.02 17.97 20.91
CA ALA A 496 1.16 17.69 21.78
C ALA A 496 0.68 17.29 23.20
N PRO A 497 1.34 16.32 23.86
CA PRO A 497 2.59 15.67 23.46
C PRO A 497 2.46 14.45 22.53
N PHE A 498 1.31 14.28 21.83
CA PHE A 498 1.07 13.18 20.88
C PHE A 498 1.12 11.78 21.50
N GLU A 499 0.67 11.68 22.75
CA GLU A 499 0.58 10.43 23.51
C GLU A 499 -0.30 9.42 22.79
N ILE A 500 0.04 8.14 22.93
CA ILE A 500 -0.80 7.04 22.47
C ILE A 500 -2.13 7.11 23.21
N HIS A 501 -3.22 7.01 22.46
CA HIS A 501 -4.58 6.95 22.97
C HIS A 501 -5.06 5.51 23.09
N ALA A 502 -4.79 4.68 22.07
CA ALA A 502 -5.19 3.29 22.04
C ALA A 502 -4.37 2.43 21.06
N ILE A 503 -4.30 1.13 21.32
CA ILE A 503 -3.69 0.10 20.46
C ILE A 503 -4.71 -1.04 20.29
N SER A 504 -4.90 -1.56 19.08
CA SER A 504 -5.76 -2.74 18.90
C SER A 504 -5.17 -3.98 19.58
N GLN A 505 -6.01 -4.79 20.21
CA GLN A 505 -5.59 -6.02 20.90
C GLN A 505 -5.46 -7.23 19.98
N ARG A 506 -6.05 -7.16 18.80
CA ARG A 506 -6.08 -8.26 17.84
C ARG A 506 -5.50 -7.80 16.50
N PRO A 507 -4.65 -8.61 15.86
CA PRO A 507 -4.21 -8.31 14.51
C PRO A 507 -5.34 -8.53 13.50
N TYR A 508 -5.28 -7.86 12.34
CA TYR A 508 -6.28 -8.06 11.30
C TYR A 508 -5.96 -9.26 10.41
N TRP A 509 -6.96 -10.12 10.24
CA TRP A 509 -6.98 -11.09 9.15
C TRP A 509 -7.75 -10.52 7.96
N ILE A 510 -7.07 -10.28 6.83
CA ILE A 510 -7.73 -9.77 5.63
C ILE A 510 -8.46 -10.92 4.95
N HIS A 511 -9.79 -10.86 4.88
CA HIS A 511 -10.57 -11.92 4.25
C HIS A 511 -10.12 -12.16 2.81
N GLY A 512 -9.78 -13.42 2.52
CA GLY A 512 -9.17 -13.84 1.25
C GLY A 512 -7.69 -14.17 1.34
N ARG A 513 -6.97 -13.77 2.40
CA ARG A 513 -5.60 -14.23 2.69
C ARG A 513 -5.61 -15.76 2.75
N SER A 514 -4.66 -16.39 2.05
CA SER A 514 -4.58 -17.85 1.97
C SER A 514 -3.25 -18.39 2.47
N ASP A 515 -3.09 -19.71 2.37
CA ASP A 515 -1.82 -20.38 2.59
C ASP A 515 -0.79 -19.95 1.55
N LEU A 516 0.48 -19.94 1.96
CA LEU A 516 1.61 -19.76 1.06
C LEU A 516 1.78 -21.02 0.21
N THR A 517 1.61 -20.86 -1.10
CA THR A 517 1.73 -21.97 -2.05
C THR A 517 2.46 -21.52 -3.31
N GLU A 518 2.78 -22.45 -4.21
CA GLU A 518 3.34 -22.12 -5.52
C GLU A 518 2.44 -21.14 -6.29
N ALA A 519 1.11 -21.24 -6.13
CA ALA A 519 0.13 -20.37 -6.77
C ALA A 519 0.20 -18.91 -6.29
N THR A 520 0.76 -18.67 -5.10
CA THR A 520 0.98 -17.31 -4.58
C THR A 520 2.00 -16.54 -5.41
N ASN A 521 2.90 -17.24 -6.12
CA ASN A 521 3.90 -16.69 -7.02
C ASN A 521 4.92 -15.74 -6.32
N SER A 522 5.26 -16.06 -5.07
CA SER A 522 6.25 -15.32 -4.28
C SER A 522 7.59 -15.22 -5.01
N VAL A 523 8.16 -14.02 -5.05
CA VAL A 523 9.44 -13.77 -5.75
C VAL A 523 10.56 -14.66 -5.18
N HIS A 524 10.52 -14.95 -3.87
CA HIS A 524 11.50 -15.78 -3.20
C HIS A 524 11.45 -17.26 -3.60
N TYR A 525 10.25 -17.78 -3.91
CA TYR A 525 10.03 -19.22 -4.12
C TYR A 525 9.67 -19.60 -5.56
N ARG A 526 9.47 -18.63 -6.48
CA ARG A 526 9.00 -18.85 -7.86
C ARG A 526 9.77 -19.93 -8.64
N ASN A 527 11.06 -20.09 -8.37
CA ASN A 527 11.92 -21.08 -9.03
C ASN A 527 12.34 -22.25 -8.12
N LYS A 528 11.78 -22.31 -6.91
CA LYS A 528 12.13 -23.29 -5.87
C LYS A 528 10.89 -23.66 -5.03
N PRO A 529 9.85 -24.24 -5.64
CA PRO A 529 8.62 -24.57 -4.92
C PRO A 529 8.82 -25.59 -3.78
N SER A 530 9.89 -26.39 -3.83
CA SER A 530 10.30 -27.29 -2.73
C SER A 530 10.72 -26.57 -1.45
N ASP A 531 11.07 -25.29 -1.55
CA ASP A 531 11.60 -24.50 -0.45
C ASP A 531 10.49 -23.67 0.23
N ILE A 532 9.24 -23.83 -0.22
CA ILE A 532 8.08 -23.19 0.41
C ILE A 532 7.86 -23.81 1.79
N PRO A 533 7.90 -23.02 2.87
CA PRO A 533 7.73 -23.54 4.21
C PRO A 533 6.28 -24.01 4.45
N PRO A 534 6.07 -25.23 4.95
CA PRO A 534 4.72 -25.77 5.18
C PRO A 534 4.01 -25.04 6.31
N GLY A 535 2.68 -24.87 6.20
CA GLY A 535 1.85 -24.23 7.22
C GLY A 535 2.00 -22.70 7.31
N HIS A 536 2.69 -22.07 6.36
CA HIS A 536 2.76 -20.62 6.27
C HIS A 536 1.56 -20.04 5.53
N THR A 537 1.18 -18.84 5.91
CA THR A 537 0.19 -18.02 5.19
C THR A 537 0.92 -17.03 4.29
N GLU A 538 0.22 -16.46 3.32
CA GLU A 538 0.78 -15.38 2.49
C GLU A 538 1.24 -14.20 3.37
N ALA A 539 2.42 -13.68 3.08
CA ALA A 539 2.97 -12.42 3.55
C ALA A 539 2.21 -11.26 2.91
N ILE A 540 1.33 -10.64 3.71
CA ILE A 540 0.61 -9.43 3.33
C ILE A 540 1.19 -8.25 4.10
N TYR A 541 1.84 -7.32 3.40
CA TYR A 541 2.36 -6.09 3.99
C TYR A 541 1.44 -4.91 3.67
N ILE A 542 0.71 -4.40 4.65
CA ILE A 542 -0.08 -3.16 4.49
C ILE A 542 0.84 -1.96 4.32
N THR A 543 0.86 -1.40 3.12
CA THR A 543 1.77 -0.33 2.71
C THR A 543 1.15 1.06 2.86
N SER A 544 -0.17 1.18 2.75
CA SER A 544 -0.82 2.49 2.79
C SER A 544 -2.28 2.44 3.21
N MET A 545 -2.76 3.60 3.65
CA MET A 545 -4.15 3.87 3.99
C MET A 545 -4.64 5.14 3.32
N SER A 546 -5.85 5.12 2.78
CA SER A 546 -6.51 6.33 2.27
C SER A 546 -8.02 6.28 2.45
N TRP A 547 -8.63 7.45 2.64
CA TRP A 547 -10.08 7.53 2.57
C TRP A 547 -10.55 7.25 1.15
N ARG A 548 -11.59 6.43 1.00
CA ARG A 548 -12.10 6.02 -0.32
C ARG A 548 -12.77 7.17 -1.07
N ASN A 549 -13.48 8.02 -0.35
CA ASN A 549 -14.41 8.98 -0.93
C ASN A 549 -13.70 10.10 -1.70
N HIS A 550 -14.31 10.52 -2.80
CA HIS A 550 -13.85 11.68 -3.56
C HIS A 550 -13.77 12.93 -2.67
N LYS A 551 -12.72 13.74 -2.85
CA LYS A 551 -12.40 14.95 -2.07
C LYS A 551 -12.03 14.71 -0.60
N GLN A 552 -12.16 13.49 -0.08
CA GLN A 552 -11.67 13.17 1.24
C GLN A 552 -10.14 13.03 1.17
N LYS A 553 -9.44 13.73 2.07
CA LYS A 553 -7.98 13.87 2.04
C LYS A 553 -7.33 13.16 3.23
N TYR A 554 -7.03 13.90 4.30
CA TYR A 554 -6.39 13.37 5.50
C TYR A 554 -7.38 12.98 6.59
N HIS A 555 -8.52 13.68 6.66
CA HIS A 555 -9.48 13.55 7.75
C HIS A 555 -10.73 12.73 7.38
N GLY A 556 -11.18 11.89 8.30
CA GLY A 556 -12.41 11.12 8.20
C GLY A 556 -13.07 10.80 9.55
N TYR A 557 -14.13 10.02 9.49
CA TYR A 557 -14.99 9.62 10.60
C TYR A 557 -15.13 8.10 10.63
N ILE A 558 -15.58 7.55 11.75
CA ILE A 558 -15.71 6.09 11.91
C ILE A 558 -16.68 5.42 10.93
N ASP A 559 -17.65 6.15 10.37
CA ASP A 559 -18.59 5.64 9.35
C ASP A 559 -18.14 5.92 7.90
N ASP A 560 -16.92 6.46 7.71
CA ASP A 560 -16.33 6.59 6.39
C ASP A 560 -15.65 5.28 5.96
N VAL A 561 -15.56 5.09 4.63
CA VAL A 561 -14.86 3.93 4.06
C VAL A 561 -13.39 4.28 3.85
N ILE A 562 -12.51 3.38 4.31
CA ILE A 562 -11.06 3.44 4.13
C ILE A 562 -10.62 2.34 3.16
N PHE A 563 -9.63 2.63 2.33
CA PHE A 563 -8.85 1.63 1.63
C PHE A 563 -7.60 1.31 2.43
N LEU A 564 -7.33 0.01 2.60
CA LEU A 564 -6.02 -0.50 2.97
C LEU A 564 -5.41 -1.14 1.74
N ALA A 565 -4.24 -0.66 1.33
CA ALA A 565 -3.47 -1.22 0.22
C ALA A 565 -2.28 -2.01 0.75
N PHE A 566 -1.93 -3.10 0.09
CA PHE A 566 -0.91 -4.02 0.56
C PHE A 566 -0.22 -4.77 -0.57
N GLY A 567 1.07 -5.07 -0.36
CA GLY A 567 1.82 -6.03 -1.15
C GLY A 567 1.55 -7.45 -0.69
N ILE A 568 1.62 -8.41 -1.61
CA ILE A 568 1.49 -9.84 -1.35
C ILE A 568 2.74 -10.53 -1.91
N GLU A 569 3.57 -11.10 -1.02
CA GLU A 569 4.80 -11.84 -1.38
C GLU A 569 5.80 -11.10 -2.29
N ASP A 570 5.85 -9.77 -2.20
CA ASP A 570 6.64 -8.91 -3.11
C ASP A 570 6.39 -9.18 -4.60
N ALA A 571 5.22 -9.75 -4.94
CA ALA A 571 4.88 -10.21 -6.29
C ALA A 571 3.57 -9.62 -6.81
N ARG A 572 2.62 -9.32 -5.92
CA ARG A 572 1.30 -8.82 -6.29
C ARG A 572 0.87 -7.65 -5.41
N SER A 573 -0.09 -6.90 -5.91
CA SER A 573 -0.73 -5.79 -5.22
C SER A 573 -2.19 -6.12 -4.94
N GLY A 574 -2.64 -5.87 -3.70
CA GLY A 574 -4.01 -6.01 -3.27
C GLY A 574 -4.50 -4.81 -2.45
N ALA A 575 -5.81 -4.66 -2.38
CA ALA A 575 -6.44 -3.70 -1.48
C ALA A 575 -7.80 -4.21 -0.99
N ILE A 576 -8.22 -3.69 0.16
CA ILE A 576 -9.54 -3.96 0.75
C ILE A 576 -10.19 -2.63 1.16
N ASP A 577 -11.50 -2.53 0.97
CA ASP A 577 -12.29 -1.39 1.38
C ASP A 577 -13.21 -1.76 2.55
N ILE A 578 -13.10 -1.02 3.65
CA ILE A 578 -13.77 -1.34 4.91
C ILE A 578 -14.31 -0.07 5.57
N GLU A 579 -15.33 -0.20 6.40
CA GLU A 579 -15.77 0.90 7.26
C GLU A 579 -14.72 1.14 8.35
N ALA A 580 -14.28 2.39 8.53
CA ALA A 580 -13.16 2.70 9.42
C ALA A 580 -13.41 2.25 10.88
N GLY A 581 -14.64 2.35 11.37
CA GLY A 581 -15.03 1.87 12.69
C GLY A 581 -14.81 0.37 12.89
N THR A 582 -14.76 -0.43 11.82
CA THR A 582 -14.41 -1.86 11.89
C THR A 582 -12.98 -2.06 12.34
N LEU A 583 -12.05 -1.18 11.95
CA LEU A 583 -10.67 -1.21 12.41
C LEU A 583 -10.53 -0.83 13.89
N LEU A 584 -11.54 -0.20 14.48
CA LEU A 584 -11.43 0.35 15.84
C LEU A 584 -12.18 -0.50 16.88
N GLN A 585 -12.63 -1.70 16.51
CA GLN A 585 -13.47 -2.52 17.39
C GLN A 585 -12.74 -3.09 18.60
N ASP A 586 -11.44 -3.38 18.47
CA ASP A 586 -10.64 -4.06 19.50
C ASP A 586 -9.60 -3.13 20.14
N LEU A 587 -9.90 -1.83 20.23
CA LEU A 587 -8.99 -0.86 20.85
C LEU A 587 -8.91 -1.07 22.37
N ALA A 588 -7.69 -1.27 22.88
CA ALA A 588 -7.39 -1.06 24.30
C ALA A 588 -6.92 0.38 24.51
N TYR A 589 -7.60 1.08 25.41
CA TYR A 589 -7.32 2.48 25.72
C TYR A 589 -6.18 2.60 26.73
N CYS A 590 -5.21 3.47 26.45
CA CYS A 590 -4.03 3.66 27.30
C CYS A 590 -4.36 4.14 28.72
N GLU A 591 -5.55 4.71 28.95
CA GLU A 591 -6.02 5.06 30.29
C GLU A 591 -6.28 3.84 31.19
N LEU A 592 -6.49 2.66 30.58
CA LEU A 592 -6.69 1.38 31.26
C LEU A 592 -5.38 0.58 31.42
N ALA A 593 -4.26 1.13 30.95
CA ALA A 593 -2.97 0.47 31.08
C ALA A 593 -2.59 0.36 32.56
N MET A 594 -2.21 -0.84 32.98
CA MET A 594 -1.85 -1.11 34.38
C MET A 594 -0.62 -0.28 34.76
N PRO A 595 -0.58 0.33 35.96
CA PRO A 595 0.65 0.91 36.46
C PRO A 595 1.69 -0.20 36.66
N ASP A 596 2.94 0.10 36.29
CA ASP A 596 4.09 -0.79 36.50
C ASP A 596 4.31 -1.14 37.98
#